data_AF-A0A414LVR2-F1
#
_entry.id   AF-A0A414LVR2-F1
#
_cell.length_a   1.000
_cell.length_b   1.000
_cell.length_c   1.000
_cell.angle_alpha   90.00
_cell.angle_beta   90.00
_cell.angle_gamma   90.00
#
_symmetry.space_group_name_H-M   'P 1'
#
loop_
_entity.id
_entity.type
_entity.pdbx_description
1 polymer ?
#
loop_
_entity_poly.entity_id
_entity_poly.type
_entity_poly.pdbx_seq_one_letter_code
_entity_poly.pdbx_strand_id
1 'polypeptide(L)'
;MSKKISAILFSGGLDSSLAVCDMIEKGYDVHLLHYDTGALISNNLIKIRYAELKKIYEECIVDLYERNISGLFRRIALVSLEEDIKKYGVSLICVGCKLAMHVQCIIYCKNNGIKCVADGSTERQKRYGEQREVSLEFVKKFYQEYDIEYKNPIYNLDKKEIKYGLFDRGMTIQPLEDTCLFSNTFSIADDEIIEKYLESKREICKKLVERGLAHEKNR
;
A
#
# COMPACT_ATOMS: atom_id res chain seq x y z
N MET A 1 12.00 6.17 -26.29
CA MET A 1 12.31 6.28 -24.84
C MET A 1 11.58 5.15 -24.14
N SER A 2 12.21 4.38 -23.25
CA SER A 2 11.49 3.36 -22.48
C SER A 2 10.43 4.07 -21.62
N LYS A 3 9.17 3.65 -21.73
CA LYS A 3 8.11 4.17 -20.85
C LYS A 3 8.50 3.91 -19.39
N LYS A 4 8.26 4.88 -18.51
CA LYS A 4 8.47 4.71 -17.07
C LYS A 4 7.36 3.82 -16.52
N ILE A 5 7.69 2.90 -15.62
CA ILE A 5 6.70 1.99 -15.02
C ILE A 5 6.67 2.22 -13.51
N SER A 6 5.47 2.29 -12.94
CA SER A 6 5.27 2.33 -11.48
C SER A 6 4.29 1.26 -11.03
N ALA A 7 4.59 0.61 -9.92
CA ALA A 7 3.61 -0.17 -9.18
C ALA A 7 2.85 0.73 -8.21
N ILE A 8 1.54 0.58 -8.11
CA ILE A 8 0.69 1.38 -7.21
C ILE A 8 0.01 0.45 -6.23
N LEU A 9 0.18 0.68 -4.92
CA LEU A 9 -0.64 0.01 -3.91
C LEU A 9 -2.08 0.56 -3.98
N PHE A 10 -3.00 -0.26 -4.48
CA PHE A 10 -4.31 0.17 -4.93
C PHE A 10 -5.43 -0.48 -4.10
N SER A 11 -6.22 0.36 -3.42
CA SER A 11 -7.37 -0.08 -2.61
C SER A 11 -8.71 0.08 -3.32
N GLY A 12 -8.78 0.89 -4.39
CA GLY A 12 -10.04 1.36 -4.97
C GLY A 12 -10.61 2.62 -4.29
N GLY A 13 -9.99 3.05 -3.19
CA GLY A 13 -10.32 4.29 -2.48
C GLY A 13 -9.94 5.53 -3.26
N LEU A 14 -10.45 6.69 -2.83
CA LEU A 14 -10.22 7.96 -3.52
C LEU A 14 -8.73 8.31 -3.60
N ASP A 15 -8.03 8.13 -2.48
CA ASP A 15 -6.63 8.53 -2.34
C ASP A 15 -5.73 7.69 -3.25
N SER A 16 -5.87 6.35 -3.22
CA SER A 16 -5.11 5.46 -4.12
C SER A 16 -5.48 5.65 -5.59
N SER A 17 -6.74 5.98 -5.89
CA SER A 17 -7.18 6.27 -7.25
C SER A 17 -6.58 7.56 -7.80
N LEU A 18 -6.49 8.62 -7.00
CA LEU A 18 -5.84 9.86 -7.46
C LEU A 18 -4.33 9.70 -7.59
N ALA A 19 -3.70 8.90 -6.71
CA ALA A 19 -2.30 8.54 -6.85
C ALA A 19 -2.02 7.83 -8.20
N VAL A 20 -2.94 6.99 -8.69
CA VAL A 20 -2.86 6.41 -10.03
C VAL A 20 -2.86 7.50 -11.10
N CYS A 21 -3.85 8.41 -11.08
CA CYS A 21 -3.97 9.47 -12.08
C CYS A 21 -2.72 10.37 -12.11
N ASP A 22 -2.23 10.80 -10.94
CA ASP A 22 -1.05 11.65 -10.82
C ASP A 22 0.21 10.97 -11.39
N MET A 23 0.40 9.68 -11.10
CA MET A 23 1.54 8.93 -11.66
C MET A 23 1.44 8.78 -13.17
N ILE A 24 0.24 8.50 -13.72
CA ILE A 24 0.05 8.42 -15.17
C ILE A 24 0.36 9.76 -15.85
N GLU A 25 -0.11 10.87 -15.30
CA GLU A 25 0.13 12.21 -15.84
C GLU A 25 1.59 12.65 -15.75
N LYS A 26 2.36 12.06 -14.84
CA LYS A 26 3.83 12.18 -14.77
C LYS A 26 4.57 11.28 -15.77
N GLY A 27 3.82 10.59 -16.65
CA GLY A 27 4.34 9.79 -17.75
C GLY A 27 4.69 8.35 -17.37
N TYR A 28 4.04 7.80 -16.33
CA TYR A 28 4.20 6.39 -15.96
C TYR A 28 3.06 5.53 -16.55
N ASP A 29 3.42 4.37 -17.08
CA ASP A 29 2.49 3.25 -17.13
C ASP A 29 2.44 2.59 -15.74
N VAL A 30 1.26 2.13 -15.33
CA VAL A 30 1.02 1.70 -13.95
C VAL A 30 0.54 0.25 -13.85
N HIS A 31 1.10 -0.47 -12.88
CA HIS A 31 0.58 -1.74 -12.39
C HIS A 31 -0.19 -1.47 -11.10
N LEU A 32 -1.46 -1.86 -11.05
CA LEU A 32 -2.29 -1.68 -9.86
C LEU A 32 -2.21 -2.93 -9.00
N LEU A 33 -1.66 -2.81 -7.80
CA LEU A 33 -1.45 -3.94 -6.89
C LEU A 33 -2.50 -3.91 -5.78
N HIS A 34 -3.43 -4.85 -5.83
CA HIS A 34 -4.45 -5.03 -4.82
C HIS A 34 -4.20 -6.29 -3.99
N TYR A 35 -4.25 -6.16 -2.67
CA TYR A 35 -3.88 -7.24 -1.77
C TYR A 35 -5.00 -7.58 -0.78
N ASP A 36 -5.37 -8.85 -0.78
CA ASP A 36 -6.28 -9.43 0.20
C ASP A 36 -5.47 -10.01 1.37
N THR A 37 -5.58 -9.37 2.53
CA THR A 37 -4.90 -9.78 3.77
C THR A 37 -5.65 -10.87 4.54
N GLY A 38 -6.86 -11.24 4.09
CA GLY A 38 -7.80 -12.09 4.83
C GLY A 38 -8.54 -11.33 5.94
N ALA A 39 -8.35 -10.02 6.05
CA ALA A 39 -8.98 -9.15 7.06
C ALA A 39 -9.89 -8.08 6.45
N LEU A 40 -10.37 -8.33 5.23
CA LEU A 40 -11.26 -7.45 4.48
C LEU A 40 -12.63 -8.11 4.30
N ILE A 41 -13.69 -7.31 4.42
CA ILE A 41 -15.01 -7.68 3.90
C ILE A 41 -15.07 -7.15 2.48
N SER A 42 -14.96 -8.06 1.51
CA SER A 42 -14.96 -7.65 0.11
C SER A 42 -16.34 -7.20 -0.34
N ASN A 43 -16.38 -6.08 -1.05
CA ASN A 43 -17.60 -5.56 -1.68
C ASN A 43 -17.53 -5.57 -3.21
N ASN A 44 -16.42 -6.09 -3.78
CA ASN A 44 -16.15 -6.13 -5.22
C ASN A 44 -16.14 -4.76 -5.93
N LEU A 45 -16.20 -3.63 -5.20
CA LEU A 45 -16.28 -2.29 -5.78
C LEU A 45 -14.95 -1.85 -6.43
N ILE A 46 -13.84 -2.48 -6.07
CA ILE A 46 -12.55 -2.23 -6.70
C ILE A 46 -12.59 -2.42 -8.22
N LYS A 47 -13.35 -3.40 -8.72
CA LYS A 47 -13.50 -3.66 -10.16
C LYS A 47 -14.21 -2.52 -10.88
N ILE A 48 -15.14 -1.85 -10.19
CA ILE A 48 -15.82 -0.65 -10.72
C ILE A 48 -14.79 0.48 -10.83
N ARG A 49 -14.01 0.73 -9.77
CA ARG A 49 -12.96 1.76 -9.81
C ARG A 49 -11.91 1.47 -10.90
N TYR A 50 -11.51 0.21 -11.04
CA TYR A 50 -10.58 -0.21 -12.08
C TYR A 50 -11.15 0.06 -13.48
N ALA A 51 -12.43 -0.23 -13.71
CA ALA A 51 -13.09 0.07 -14.98
C ALA A 51 -13.16 1.58 -15.27
N GLU A 52 -13.43 2.42 -14.27
CA GLU A 52 -13.37 3.88 -14.42
C GLU A 52 -11.98 4.34 -14.85
N LEU A 53 -10.93 3.84 -14.19
CA LEU A 53 -9.54 4.16 -14.53
C LEU A 53 -9.19 3.68 -15.95
N LYS A 54 -9.57 2.45 -16.34
CA LYS A 54 -9.35 1.93 -17.70
C LYS A 54 -10.08 2.74 -18.77
N LYS A 55 -11.28 3.23 -18.48
CA LYS A 55 -12.03 4.07 -19.42
C LYS A 55 -11.29 5.38 -19.75
N ILE A 56 -10.54 5.93 -18.78
CA ILE A 56 -9.86 7.22 -18.93
C ILE A 56 -8.41 7.03 -19.42
N TYR A 57 -7.73 6.00 -18.92
CA TYR A 57 -6.28 5.80 -19.10
C TYR A 57 -5.94 4.40 -19.63
N GLU A 58 -6.73 3.87 -20.58
CA GLU A 58 -6.61 2.49 -21.09
C GLU A 58 -5.16 2.09 -21.42
N GLU A 59 -4.45 2.94 -22.15
CA GLU A 59 -3.09 2.74 -22.67
C GLU A 59 -1.98 2.84 -21.63
N CYS A 60 -2.29 3.35 -20.42
CA CYS A 60 -1.33 3.55 -19.35
C CYS A 60 -1.52 2.56 -18.19
N ILE A 61 -2.62 1.82 -18.16
CA ILE A 61 -2.86 0.81 -17.13
C ILE A 61 -2.47 -0.55 -17.68
N VAL A 62 -1.38 -1.08 -17.13
CA VAL A 62 -0.79 -2.35 -17.56
C VAL A 62 -1.63 -3.52 -17.09
N ASP A 63 -1.95 -3.58 -15.79
CA ASP A 63 -2.72 -4.68 -15.20
C ASP A 63 -3.28 -4.32 -13.82
N LEU A 64 -4.30 -5.07 -13.38
CA LEU A 64 -4.75 -5.17 -11.99
C LEU A 64 -4.28 -6.51 -11.41
N TYR A 65 -3.23 -6.45 -10.60
CA TYR A 65 -2.68 -7.61 -9.90
C TYR A 65 -3.35 -7.79 -8.55
N GLU A 66 -4.26 -8.76 -8.47
CA GLU A 66 -4.93 -9.17 -7.22
C GLU A 66 -4.20 -10.35 -6.58
N ARG A 67 -3.84 -10.25 -5.30
CA ARG A 67 -3.12 -11.32 -4.60
C ARG A 67 -3.54 -11.46 -3.14
N ASN A 68 -3.82 -12.69 -2.72
CA ASN A 68 -3.95 -12.99 -1.30
C ASN A 68 -2.57 -13.04 -0.62
N ILE A 69 -2.41 -12.27 0.45
CA ILE A 69 -1.19 -12.13 1.25
C ILE A 69 -1.41 -12.49 2.73
N SER A 70 -2.50 -13.20 3.05
CA SER A 70 -2.85 -13.59 4.43
C SER A 70 -1.71 -14.30 5.16
N GLY A 71 -0.90 -15.10 4.45
CA GLY A 71 0.29 -15.75 4.99
C GLY A 71 1.39 -14.77 5.42
N LEU A 72 1.61 -13.68 4.68
CA LEU A 72 2.56 -12.62 5.04
C LEU A 72 2.04 -11.83 6.23
N PHE A 73 0.78 -11.39 6.18
CA PHE A 73 0.15 -10.67 7.28
C PHE A 73 0.18 -11.48 8.57
N ARG A 74 -0.14 -12.78 8.49
CA ARG A 74 -0.06 -13.69 9.62
C ARG A 74 1.33 -13.70 10.25
N ARG A 75 2.38 -13.86 9.44
CA ARG A 75 3.76 -13.98 9.93
C ARG A 75 4.29 -12.68 10.53
N ILE A 76 3.95 -11.54 9.94
CA ILE A 76 4.47 -10.24 10.37
C ILE A 76 3.72 -9.72 11.60
N ALA A 77 2.39 -9.90 11.66
CA ALA A 77 1.56 -9.21 12.63
C ALA A 77 0.76 -10.14 13.54
N LEU A 78 0.13 -11.20 13.02
CA LEU A 78 -0.80 -12.02 13.83
C LEU A 78 -0.10 -13.01 14.76
N VAL A 79 1.05 -13.59 14.36
CA VAL A 79 1.79 -14.54 15.21
C VAL A 79 2.18 -13.91 16.55
N SER A 80 2.64 -12.66 16.53
CA SER A 80 3.15 -11.94 17.70
C SER A 80 2.15 -10.95 18.30
N LEU A 81 0.87 -10.98 17.86
CA LEU A 81 -0.09 -9.92 18.18
C LEU A 81 -0.25 -9.68 19.68
N GLU A 82 -0.45 -10.73 20.46
CA GLU A 82 -0.63 -10.62 21.92
C GLU A 82 0.63 -10.09 22.62
N GLU A 83 1.80 -10.57 22.21
CA GLU A 83 3.09 -10.13 22.73
C GLU A 83 3.37 -8.66 22.38
N ASP A 84 3.06 -8.26 21.15
CA ASP A 84 3.19 -6.88 20.68
C ASP A 84 2.25 -5.96 21.48
N ILE A 85 0.98 -6.33 21.65
CA ILE A 85 0.03 -5.55 22.47
C ILE A 85 0.53 -5.42 23.91
N LYS A 86 1.00 -6.52 24.51
CA LYS A 86 1.55 -6.50 25.87
C LYS A 86 2.79 -5.61 25.99
N LYS A 87 3.67 -5.63 24.99
CA LYS A 87 4.93 -4.87 24.96
C LYS A 87 4.71 -3.38 24.73
N TYR A 88 3.84 -3.03 23.79
CA TYR A 88 3.66 -1.64 23.33
C TYR A 88 2.46 -0.94 23.98
N GLY A 89 1.59 -1.69 24.68
CA GLY A 89 0.39 -1.16 25.33
C GLY A 89 -0.73 -0.75 24.37
N VAL A 90 -0.56 -1.00 23.06
CA VAL A 90 -1.49 -0.62 22.00
C VAL A 90 -1.41 -1.61 20.84
N SER A 91 -2.52 -1.80 20.12
CA SER A 91 -2.55 -2.61 18.91
C SER A 91 -1.92 -1.86 17.73
N LEU A 92 -0.88 -2.47 17.15
CA LEU A 92 -0.18 -1.98 15.95
C LEU A 92 -0.53 -2.81 14.71
N ILE A 93 -1.70 -3.47 14.74
CA ILE A 93 -2.11 -4.44 13.72
C ILE A 93 -2.17 -3.84 12.31
N CYS A 94 -2.65 -2.59 12.16
CA CYS A 94 -2.71 -1.90 10.87
C CYS A 94 -1.32 -1.59 10.31
N VAL A 95 -0.35 -1.27 11.18
CA VAL A 95 1.06 -1.08 10.80
C VAL A 95 1.65 -2.39 10.28
N GLY A 96 1.44 -3.49 11.01
CA GLY A 96 1.87 -4.83 10.58
C GLY A 96 1.19 -5.31 9.29
N CYS A 97 -0.09 -4.98 9.10
CA CYS A 97 -0.86 -5.25 7.89
C CYS A 97 -0.25 -4.53 6.67
N LYS A 98 0.03 -3.23 6.80
CA LYS A 98 0.66 -2.43 5.75
C LYS A 98 2.08 -2.92 5.41
N LEU A 99 2.85 -3.36 6.41
CA LEU A 99 4.16 -4.00 6.16
C LEU A 99 4.04 -5.25 5.28
N ALA A 100 3.03 -6.09 5.48
CA ALA A 100 2.81 -7.26 4.63
C ALA A 100 2.55 -6.87 3.16
N MET A 101 1.79 -5.79 2.95
CA MET A 101 1.57 -5.23 1.60
C MET A 101 2.88 -4.73 0.97
N HIS A 102 3.70 -4.00 1.73
CA HIS A 102 5.00 -3.52 1.24
C HIS A 102 5.96 -4.66 0.91
N VAL A 103 6.02 -5.70 1.75
CA VAL A 103 6.83 -6.91 1.48
C VAL A 103 6.42 -7.56 0.17
N GLN A 104 5.11 -7.78 -0.06
CA GLN A 104 4.64 -8.37 -1.32
C GLN A 104 4.90 -7.45 -2.52
N CYS A 105 4.78 -6.14 -2.34
CA CYS A 105 5.04 -5.16 -3.38
C CYS A 105 6.51 -5.14 -3.80
N ILE A 106 7.45 -5.23 -2.85
CA ILE A 106 8.88 -5.35 -3.15
C ILE A 106 9.15 -6.61 -3.97
N ILE A 107 8.60 -7.76 -3.55
CA ILE A 107 8.74 -9.03 -4.28
C ILE A 107 8.23 -8.87 -5.72
N TYR A 108 7.03 -8.31 -5.90
CA TYR A 108 6.45 -8.07 -7.21
C TYR A 108 7.36 -7.16 -8.07
N CYS A 109 7.82 -6.05 -7.51
CA CYS A 109 8.63 -5.08 -8.23
C CYS A 109 9.96 -5.66 -8.67
N LYS A 110 10.65 -6.42 -7.81
CA LYS A 110 11.93 -7.05 -8.16
C LYS A 110 11.77 -8.12 -9.25
N ASN A 111 10.70 -8.90 -9.22
CA ASN A 111 10.43 -9.90 -10.25
C ASN A 111 10.07 -9.27 -11.61
N ASN A 112 9.53 -8.05 -11.62
CA ASN A 112 9.10 -7.35 -12.83
C ASN A 112 10.05 -6.22 -13.25
N GLY A 113 11.19 -6.03 -12.57
CA GLY A 113 12.14 -4.95 -12.86
C GLY A 113 11.59 -3.54 -12.64
N ILE A 114 10.54 -3.38 -11.82
CA ILE A 114 9.91 -2.09 -11.51
C ILE A 114 10.71 -1.39 -10.41
N LYS A 115 11.07 -0.12 -10.64
CA LYS A 115 11.91 0.68 -9.72
C LYS A 115 11.17 1.83 -9.04
N CYS A 116 9.89 2.01 -9.33
CA CYS A 116 9.06 3.06 -8.74
C CYS A 116 7.79 2.45 -8.16
N VAL A 117 7.48 2.80 -6.91
CA VAL A 117 6.26 2.44 -6.22
C VAL A 117 5.59 3.71 -5.71
N ALA A 118 4.27 3.76 -5.79
CA ALA A 118 3.50 4.80 -5.13
C ALA A 118 2.29 4.22 -4.39
N ASP A 119 1.74 5.00 -3.46
CA ASP A 119 0.45 4.72 -2.85
C ASP A 119 -0.36 6.00 -2.57
N GLY A 120 -1.58 5.82 -2.06
CA GLY A 120 -2.47 6.90 -1.68
C GLY A 120 -2.33 7.39 -0.24
N SER A 121 -1.20 7.20 0.44
CA SER A 121 -1.03 7.69 1.81
C SER A 121 -1.16 9.22 1.87
N THR A 122 -1.82 9.73 2.91
CA THR A 122 -2.16 11.16 3.05
C THR A 122 -1.98 11.66 4.48
N GLU A 123 -1.51 12.89 4.61
CA GLU A 123 -1.30 13.54 5.91
C GLU A 123 -2.60 13.62 6.73
N ARG A 124 -3.77 13.75 6.09
CA ARG A 124 -5.07 13.86 6.78
C ARG A 124 -5.44 12.63 7.61
N GLN A 125 -4.75 11.52 7.41
CA GLN A 125 -5.01 10.23 8.04
C GLN A 125 -4.02 9.89 9.17
N LYS A 126 -3.40 10.89 9.85
CA LYS A 126 -2.43 10.67 10.96
C LYS A 126 -2.92 9.77 12.10
N ARG A 127 -4.24 9.61 12.27
CA ARG A 127 -4.78 8.66 13.26
C ARG A 127 -4.37 7.20 12.96
N TYR A 128 -4.07 6.90 11.71
CA TYR A 128 -3.60 5.61 11.23
C TYR A 128 -2.08 5.59 11.27
N GLY A 129 -1.52 4.78 12.18
CA GLY A 129 -0.07 4.74 12.41
C GLY A 129 0.72 4.44 11.14
N GLU A 130 0.18 3.63 10.24
CA GLU A 130 0.81 3.21 8.99
C GLU A 130 0.91 4.33 7.93
N GLN A 131 0.22 5.46 8.12
CA GLN A 131 0.28 6.61 7.21
C GLN A 131 1.05 7.80 7.80
N ARG A 132 1.50 7.71 9.05
CA ARG A 132 2.30 8.76 9.69
C ARG A 132 3.67 8.85 9.06
N GLU A 133 4.28 10.03 9.14
CA GLU A 133 5.59 10.32 8.57
C GLU A 133 6.66 9.32 9.02
N VAL A 134 6.69 8.94 10.31
CA VAL A 134 7.60 7.93 10.86
C VAL A 134 7.49 6.58 10.13
N SER A 135 6.27 6.14 9.79
CA SER A 135 6.04 4.91 9.03
C SER A 135 6.45 5.07 7.58
N LEU A 136 6.12 6.20 6.96
CA LEU A 136 6.47 6.46 5.56
C LEU A 136 7.98 6.57 5.37
N GLU A 137 8.71 7.19 6.29
CA GLU A 137 10.17 7.25 6.29
C GLU A 137 10.81 5.89 6.44
N PHE A 138 10.32 5.06 7.37
CA PHE A 138 10.75 3.67 7.50
C PHE A 138 10.55 2.90 6.21
N VAL A 139 9.35 2.99 5.62
CA VAL A 139 9.01 2.29 4.38
C VAL A 139 9.89 2.77 3.21
N LYS A 140 10.12 4.09 3.08
CA LYS A 140 11.04 4.65 2.06
C LYS A 140 12.44 4.04 2.19
N LYS A 141 13.00 4.04 3.41
CA LYS A 141 14.32 3.42 3.67
C LYS A 141 14.30 1.93 3.34
N PHE A 142 13.22 1.22 3.68
CA PHE A 142 13.10 -0.21 3.38
C PHE A 142 13.06 -0.52 1.88
N TYR A 143 12.35 0.26 1.06
CA TYR A 143 12.36 0.11 -0.40
C TYR A 143 13.73 0.44 -1.02
N GLN A 144 14.45 1.43 -0.49
CA GLN A 144 15.78 1.81 -0.96
C GLN A 144 16.79 0.66 -0.90
N GLU A 145 16.66 -0.24 0.10
CA GLU A 145 17.49 -1.45 0.21
C GLU A 145 17.35 -2.41 -0.98
N TYR A 146 16.29 -2.26 -1.78
CA TYR A 146 16.01 -3.07 -2.96
C TYR A 146 16.10 -2.29 -4.27
N ASP A 147 16.69 -1.09 -4.25
CA ASP A 147 16.80 -0.17 -5.41
C ASP A 147 15.44 0.28 -5.97
N ILE A 148 14.45 0.47 -5.09
CA ILE A 148 13.10 0.92 -5.45
C ILE A 148 12.83 2.27 -4.79
N GLU A 149 12.31 3.22 -5.56
CA GLU A 149 11.84 4.51 -5.07
C GLU A 149 10.37 4.40 -4.63
N TYR A 150 10.05 4.84 -3.41
CA TYR A 150 8.69 4.86 -2.88
C TYR A 150 8.16 6.30 -2.73
N LYS A 151 6.99 6.56 -3.31
CA LYS A 151 6.38 7.90 -3.41
C LYS A 151 4.98 7.93 -2.80
N ASN A 152 4.60 9.10 -2.30
CA ASN A 152 3.26 9.40 -1.82
C ASN A 152 2.78 10.67 -2.55
N PRO A 153 2.40 10.55 -3.85
CA PRO A 153 2.21 11.71 -4.74
C PRO A 153 1.16 12.71 -4.28
N ILE A 154 0.20 12.26 -3.48
CA ILE A 154 -0.94 13.06 -3.00
C ILE A 154 -0.86 13.39 -1.51
N TYR A 155 0.30 13.18 -0.87
CA TYR A 155 0.41 13.20 0.60
C TYR A 155 -0.09 14.50 1.23
N ASN A 156 0.22 15.64 0.59
CA ASN A 156 -0.11 16.98 1.05
C ASN A 156 -1.48 17.50 0.56
N LEU A 157 -2.23 16.70 -0.20
CA LEU A 157 -3.54 17.12 -0.71
C LEU A 157 -4.63 16.94 0.34
N ASP A 158 -5.55 17.90 0.42
CA ASP A 158 -6.72 17.79 1.26
C ASP A 158 -7.82 16.90 0.62
N LYS A 159 -8.85 16.57 1.40
CA LYS A 159 -9.96 15.71 0.93
C LYS A 159 -10.74 16.33 -0.24
N LYS A 160 -10.83 17.66 -0.28
CA LYS A 160 -11.55 18.41 -1.30
C LYS A 160 -10.78 18.32 -2.61
N GLU A 161 -9.48 18.62 -2.59
CA GLU A 161 -8.57 18.48 -3.72
C GLU A 161 -8.57 17.05 -4.28
N ILE A 162 -8.57 16.03 -3.41
CA ILE A 162 -8.61 14.64 -3.87
C ILE A 162 -9.91 14.33 -4.62
N LYS A 163 -11.05 14.77 -4.07
CA LYS A 163 -12.37 14.57 -4.68
C LYS A 163 -12.51 15.32 -6.00
N TYR A 164 -12.12 16.59 -6.05
CA TYR A 164 -12.20 17.37 -7.28
C TYR A 164 -11.22 16.86 -8.33
N GLY A 165 -10.02 16.42 -7.95
CA GLY A 165 -9.09 15.77 -8.87
C GLY A 165 -9.72 14.56 -9.57
N LEU A 166 -10.44 13.71 -8.84
CA LEU A 166 -11.18 12.60 -9.46
C LEU A 166 -12.38 13.07 -10.29
N PHE A 167 -13.12 14.05 -9.80
CA PHE A 167 -14.29 14.61 -10.49
C PHE A 167 -13.94 15.24 -11.84
N ASP A 168 -12.84 15.99 -11.91
CA ASP A 168 -12.36 16.66 -13.13
C ASP A 168 -11.98 15.65 -14.22
N ARG A 169 -11.70 14.40 -13.83
CA ARG A 169 -11.41 13.27 -14.73
C ARG A 169 -12.68 12.45 -15.06
N GLY A 170 -13.84 12.87 -14.58
CA GLY A 170 -15.12 12.19 -14.78
C GLY A 170 -15.28 10.90 -13.95
N MET A 171 -14.56 10.76 -12.84
CA MET A 171 -14.63 9.60 -11.96
C MET A 171 -15.59 9.79 -10.78
N THR A 172 -16.10 8.69 -10.26
CA THR A 172 -16.92 8.70 -9.05
C THR A 172 -16.12 9.15 -7.83
N ILE A 173 -16.71 10.05 -7.03
CA ILE A 173 -16.12 10.60 -5.79
C ILE A 173 -16.57 9.87 -4.51
N GLN A 174 -17.22 8.72 -4.67
CA GLN A 174 -17.51 7.78 -3.59
C GLN A 174 -16.33 6.83 -3.39
N PRO A 175 -16.00 6.48 -2.14
CA PRO A 175 -15.01 5.43 -1.88
C PRO A 175 -15.53 4.09 -2.41
N LEU A 176 -14.71 3.40 -3.21
CA LEU A 176 -15.02 2.11 -3.83
C LEU A 176 -14.00 1.05 -3.38
N GLU A 177 -13.76 0.99 -2.07
CA GLU A 177 -12.77 0.10 -1.43
C GLU A 177 -13.43 -0.86 -0.45
N ASP A 178 -12.77 -1.99 -0.22
CA ASP A 178 -13.22 -3.00 0.74
C ASP A 178 -13.20 -2.48 2.18
N THR A 179 -14.05 -3.06 3.03
CA THR A 179 -14.13 -2.69 4.44
C THR A 179 -13.10 -3.47 5.26
N CYS A 180 -12.15 -2.77 5.89
CA CYS A 180 -11.17 -3.38 6.78
C CYS A 180 -11.76 -3.73 8.16
N LEU A 181 -11.58 -4.98 8.60
CA LEU A 181 -12.08 -5.48 9.90
C LEU A 181 -11.40 -4.82 11.10
N PHE A 182 -10.17 -4.32 10.93
CA PHE A 182 -9.43 -3.63 12.00
C PHE A 182 -9.68 -2.12 12.01
N SER A 183 -10.34 -1.57 11.00
CA SER A 183 -10.58 -0.12 10.94
C SER A 183 -11.40 0.34 12.14
N ASN A 184 -10.93 1.40 12.82
CA ASN A 184 -11.53 1.95 14.04
C ASN A 184 -11.53 1.01 15.27
N THR A 185 -10.75 -0.08 15.26
CA THR A 185 -10.68 -1.03 16.40
C THR A 185 -9.43 -0.85 17.28
N PHE A 186 -8.66 0.22 17.07
CA PHE A 186 -7.37 0.46 17.70
C PHE A 186 -7.29 1.84 18.36
N SER A 187 -6.45 1.96 19.38
CA SER A 187 -6.05 3.24 19.96
C SER A 187 -4.94 3.88 19.12
N ILE A 188 -4.83 5.20 19.17
CA ILE A 188 -3.78 5.93 18.45
C ILE A 188 -2.45 5.70 19.18
N ALA A 189 -1.47 5.12 18.49
CA ALA A 189 -0.12 4.92 19.01
C ALA A 189 0.76 6.14 18.75
N ASP A 190 1.71 6.42 19.66
CA ASP A 190 2.72 7.47 19.49
C ASP A 190 3.77 7.10 18.44
N ASP A 191 4.42 8.10 17.84
CA ASP A 191 5.43 7.87 16.78
C ASP A 191 6.58 6.99 17.26
N GLU A 192 7.07 7.20 18.49
CA GLU A 192 8.16 6.40 19.07
C GLU A 192 7.77 4.92 19.21
N ILE A 193 6.50 4.63 19.55
CA ILE A 193 5.99 3.27 19.66
C ILE A 193 5.89 2.63 18.27
N ILE A 194 5.40 3.37 17.29
CA ILE A 194 5.30 2.93 15.89
C ILE A 194 6.70 2.61 15.34
N GLU A 195 7.68 3.49 15.55
CA GLU A 195 9.06 3.28 15.12
C GLU A 195 9.67 2.02 15.74
N LYS A 196 9.53 1.86 17.07
CA LYS A 196 10.01 0.67 17.79
C LYS A 196 9.35 -0.62 17.29
N TYR A 197 8.08 -0.56 16.89
CA TYR A 197 7.39 -1.70 16.29
C TYR A 197 7.94 -2.02 14.90
N LEU A 198 8.03 -1.02 14.02
CA LEU A 198 8.53 -1.16 12.66
C LEU A 198 9.94 -1.76 12.64
N GLU A 199 10.85 -1.23 13.46
CA GLU A 199 12.22 -1.74 13.53
C GLU A 199 12.26 -3.18 14.07
N SER A 200 11.39 -3.53 15.03
CA SER A 200 11.27 -4.91 15.51
C SER A 200 10.81 -5.89 14.43
N LYS A 201 10.05 -5.42 13.42
CA LYS A 201 9.56 -6.24 12.30
C LYS A 201 10.49 -6.21 11.08
N ARG A 202 11.49 -5.33 11.03
CA ARG A 202 12.36 -5.16 9.86
C ARG A 202 13.03 -6.46 9.43
N GLU A 203 13.60 -7.21 10.37
CA GLU A 203 14.33 -8.44 10.08
C GLU A 203 13.43 -9.55 9.54
N ILE A 204 12.22 -9.72 10.08
CA ILE A 204 11.26 -10.70 9.54
C ILE A 204 10.76 -10.28 8.16
N CYS A 205 10.51 -8.99 7.92
CA CYS A 205 10.15 -8.48 6.60
C CYS A 205 11.23 -8.79 5.56
N LYS A 206 12.52 -8.53 5.87
CA LYS A 206 13.65 -8.89 4.99
C LYS A 206 13.68 -10.37 4.64
N LYS A 207 13.62 -11.24 5.65
CA LYS A 207 13.61 -12.69 5.44
C LYS A 207 12.46 -13.14 4.54
N LEU A 208 11.29 -12.50 4.66
CA LEU A 208 10.13 -12.81 3.84
C LEU A 208 10.30 -12.33 2.39
N VAL A 209 10.89 -11.14 2.16
CA VAL A 209 11.24 -10.68 0.82
C VAL A 209 12.23 -11.66 0.17
N GLU A 210 13.36 -11.95 0.82
CA GLU A 210 14.38 -12.85 0.26
C GLU A 210 13.84 -14.24 -0.05
N ARG A 211 13.03 -14.78 0.86
CA ARG A 211 12.32 -16.04 0.63
C ARG A 211 11.42 -15.93 -0.59
N GLY A 212 10.62 -14.87 -0.71
CA GLY A 212 9.72 -14.66 -1.85
C GLY A 212 10.47 -14.61 -3.19
N LEU A 213 11.59 -13.90 -3.23
CA LEU A 213 12.45 -13.81 -4.41
C LEU A 213 13.10 -15.16 -4.77
N ALA A 214 13.48 -15.96 -3.79
CA ALA A 214 14.06 -17.28 -4.02
C ALA A 214 13.03 -18.31 -4.54
N HIS A 215 11.78 -18.26 -4.09
CA HIS A 215 10.72 -19.18 -4.55
C HIS A 215 10.37 -18.98 -6.03
N GLU A 216 10.37 -17.73 -6.51
CA GLU A 216 10.03 -17.41 -7.91
C GLU A 216 11.17 -17.72 -8.88
N LYS A 217 12.43 -17.69 -8.44
CA LYS A 217 13.58 -18.13 -9.27
C LYS A 217 13.62 -19.63 -9.56
N ASN A 218 12.91 -20.44 -8.76
CA ASN A 218 12.87 -21.89 -8.87
C ASN A 218 11.60 -22.42 -9.59
N ARG A 219 10.85 -21.52 -10.23
CA ARG A 219 9.71 -21.83 -11.10
C ARG A 219 10.06 -21.51 -12.54
#